data_AF-A0AAE6YHH9-F1
#
_entry.id   AF-A0AAE6YHH9-F1
#
_cell.length_a   1.000
_cell.length_b   1.000
_cell.length_c   1.000
_cell.angle_alpha   90.00
_cell.angle_beta   90.00
_cell.angle_gamma   90.00
#
_symmetry.space_group_name_H-M   'P 1'
#
loop_
_entity.id
_entity.type
_entity.pdbx_description
1 polymer ?
#
loop_
_entity_poly.entity_id
_entity_poly.type
_entity_poly.pdbx_seq_one_letter_code
_entity_poly.pdbx_strand_id
1 'polypeptide(L)'
;MKIDADSSKKMSLVSAVLIGATSMVGSGWLFSAQLTVKNAGNWAFLAWVLAAGIVLLIALCLSKVVSMYPVRGATTRSSAISHNSIFAMPFAFANWFGIVVVISTEALATTQYLAGVKSMTWLMTDNALTFPGELFALFILALYLLVNFYGVKLLSKVNNAITVFKMFVPVLIVIIFIIYAVTHSNEHLSMFSSEIPNNSNYGFSNALTAIVAGGLIYSFNGFQTVVAYASEVKNPSRNVPLAIIIALILVLALYTALQYAFMQAVPHAYLVEKGGWSGLDFESPLLQLATMLGLGYIAFLLIADSILSPSATGYSYLGASSRMLYAMSSEGQMPRYFAKITPKVNVSRRSLLANFCLSAIFLLFSENWAGLMIIVTGLHIIGYMAAPISMGALAPRTRLFGLVVFVLLTLLLNTIEVQTNINMSIVLVILMALYGSIEYKRVGFKKLAYLILPFIIFLAIVAPLDNYLLEGFIGAIFYWIVTDKRYVTFCKTTANEKNIIVD
;
A
#
# COMPACT_ATOMS: atom_id res chain seq x y z
N MET A 1 1.89 -26.60 -10.38
CA MET A 1 3.29 -27.02 -10.12
C MET A 1 3.68 -26.70 -8.67
N LYS A 2 3.73 -27.69 -7.77
CA LYS A 2 4.36 -27.54 -6.44
C LYS A 2 5.87 -27.60 -6.67
N ILE A 3 6.55 -26.47 -6.63
CA ILE A 3 8.01 -26.44 -6.63
C ILE A 3 8.42 -26.65 -5.18
N ASP A 4 8.74 -27.90 -4.82
CA ASP A 4 9.41 -28.21 -3.57
C ASP A 4 10.83 -27.65 -3.65
N ALA A 5 10.98 -26.38 -3.28
CA ALA A 5 12.27 -25.79 -3.02
C ALA A 5 12.92 -26.55 -1.85
N ASP A 6 14.14 -27.05 -2.08
CA ASP A 6 15.02 -27.66 -1.09
C ASP A 6 14.92 -26.94 0.26
N SER A 7 14.57 -27.68 1.32
CA SER A 7 14.23 -27.12 2.65
C SER A 7 15.40 -26.35 3.28
N SER A 8 16.63 -26.62 2.82
CA SER A 8 17.87 -25.93 3.18
C SER A 8 17.89 -24.45 2.74
N LYS A 9 17.16 -24.09 1.67
CA LYS A 9 17.13 -22.74 1.08
C LYS A 9 15.92 -21.88 1.47
N LYS A 10 15.03 -22.40 2.33
CA LYS A 10 13.82 -21.66 2.76
C LYS A 10 14.16 -20.55 3.76
N MET A 11 13.42 -19.45 3.68
CA MET A 11 13.57 -18.26 4.50
C MET A 11 13.20 -18.53 5.97
N SER A 12 14.01 -18.04 6.90
CA SER A 12 13.75 -18.11 8.35
C SER A 12 12.62 -17.15 8.78
N LEU A 13 12.06 -17.34 9.98
CA LEU A 13 11.09 -16.40 10.55
C LEU A 13 11.68 -14.99 10.68
N VAL A 14 12.91 -14.86 11.16
CA VAL A 14 13.59 -13.57 11.33
C VAL A 14 13.76 -12.87 9.98
N SER A 15 14.19 -13.61 8.96
CA SER A 15 14.29 -13.07 7.60
C SER A 15 12.93 -12.63 7.06
N ALA A 16 11.86 -13.39 7.32
CA ALA A 16 10.50 -13.01 6.93
C ALA A 16 10.01 -11.74 7.64
N VAL A 17 10.31 -11.58 8.95
CA VAL A 17 10.04 -10.36 9.73
C VAL A 17 10.77 -9.16 9.13
N LEU A 18 12.07 -9.30 8.86
CA LEU A 18 12.89 -8.22 8.30
C LEU A 18 12.40 -7.81 6.90
N ILE A 19 12.01 -8.76 6.05
CA ILE A 19 11.40 -8.46 4.75
C ILE A 19 10.09 -7.69 4.94
N GLY A 20 9.22 -8.12 5.85
CA GLY A 20 7.97 -7.43 6.15
C GLY A 20 8.20 -6.00 6.64
N ALA A 21 9.08 -5.81 7.63
CA ALA A 21 9.37 -4.51 8.20
C ALA A 21 9.99 -3.56 7.17
N THR A 22 11.01 -4.02 6.44
CA THR A 22 11.69 -3.21 5.41
C THR A 22 10.76 -2.84 4.25
N SER A 23 9.79 -3.71 3.92
CA SER A 23 8.82 -3.43 2.86
C SER A 23 7.80 -2.37 3.27
N MET A 24 7.55 -2.19 4.57
CA MET A 24 6.65 -1.14 5.07
C MET A 24 7.35 0.22 5.08
N VAL A 25 8.65 0.24 5.39
CA VAL A 25 9.46 1.46 5.42
C VAL A 25 9.81 1.89 3.97
N GLY A 26 8.89 2.62 3.34
CA GLY A 26 9.03 3.25 2.01
C GLY A 26 9.09 4.77 2.09
N SER A 27 8.38 5.49 1.22
CA SER A 27 8.23 6.95 1.37
C SER A 27 7.29 7.36 2.51
N GLY A 28 6.41 6.48 2.99
CA GLY A 28 5.41 6.80 4.01
C GLY A 28 5.99 7.41 5.29
N TRP A 29 7.13 6.90 5.78
CA TRP A 29 7.75 7.42 7.01
C TRP A 29 8.26 8.87 6.85
N LEU A 30 8.58 9.32 5.62
CA LEU A 30 9.07 10.67 5.35
C LEU A 30 7.95 11.73 5.41
N PHE A 31 6.71 11.35 5.08
CA PHE A 31 5.58 12.27 4.88
C PHE A 31 4.45 12.10 5.90
N SER A 32 4.15 10.86 6.30
CA SER A 32 2.95 10.54 7.09
C SER A 32 2.91 11.26 8.43
N ALA A 33 4.05 11.47 9.10
CA ALA A 33 4.05 12.14 10.41
C ALA A 33 3.41 13.54 10.39
N GLN A 34 3.72 14.34 9.35
CA GLN A 34 3.11 15.65 9.15
C GLN A 34 1.65 15.53 8.74
N LEU A 35 1.35 14.71 7.72
CA LEU A 35 -0.02 14.60 7.20
C LEU A 35 -0.98 14.09 8.27
N THR A 36 -0.56 13.14 9.10
CA THR A 36 -1.36 12.61 10.19
C THR A 36 -1.61 13.67 11.26
N VAL A 37 -0.59 14.43 11.69
CA VAL A 37 -0.82 15.48 12.70
C VAL A 37 -1.61 16.66 12.13
N LYS A 38 -1.45 17.01 10.85
CA LYS A 38 -2.26 18.04 10.17
C LYS A 38 -3.74 17.70 10.22
N ASN A 39 -4.07 16.42 10.01
CA ASN A 39 -5.45 15.92 9.98
C ASN A 39 -6.04 15.58 11.35
N ALA A 40 -5.22 15.10 12.31
CA ALA A 40 -5.71 14.57 13.59
C ALA A 40 -5.14 15.25 14.84
N GLY A 41 -4.19 16.18 14.71
CA GLY A 41 -3.49 16.79 15.84
C GLY A 41 -2.97 15.72 16.81
N ASN A 42 -3.30 15.88 18.09
CA ASN A 42 -2.92 14.93 19.14
C ASN A 42 -3.55 13.53 19.00
N TRP A 43 -4.60 13.38 18.21
CA TRP A 43 -5.20 12.08 17.91
C TRP A 43 -4.40 11.27 16.87
N ALA A 44 -3.29 11.82 16.35
CA ALA A 44 -2.41 11.14 15.40
C ALA A 44 -1.91 9.77 15.91
N PHE A 45 -1.61 9.64 17.21
CA PHE A 45 -1.20 8.36 17.81
C PHE A 45 -2.30 7.31 17.74
N LEU A 46 -3.54 7.72 18.02
CA LEU A 46 -4.69 6.83 17.91
C LEU A 46 -4.90 6.42 16.45
N ALA A 47 -4.73 7.34 15.50
CA ALA A 47 -4.81 7.02 14.07
C ALA A 47 -3.79 5.93 13.66
N TRP A 48 -2.53 6.03 14.11
CA TRP A 48 -1.52 4.99 13.88
C TRP A 48 -1.91 3.63 14.46
N VAL A 49 -2.39 3.60 15.70
CA VAL A 49 -2.81 2.36 16.37
C VAL A 49 -4.03 1.74 15.68
N LEU A 50 -5.02 2.55 15.31
CA LEU A 50 -6.21 2.09 14.59
C LEU A 50 -5.85 1.56 13.20
N ALA A 51 -5.00 2.27 12.45
CA ALA A 51 -4.52 1.83 11.15
C ALA A 51 -3.78 0.49 11.23
N ALA A 52 -2.86 0.34 12.19
CA ALA A 52 -2.15 -0.92 12.40
C ALA A 52 -3.09 -2.05 12.83
N GLY A 53 -4.10 -1.76 13.66
CA GLY A 53 -5.14 -2.72 14.04
C GLY A 53 -5.93 -3.22 12.83
N ILE A 54 -6.38 -2.30 11.96
CA ILE A 54 -7.07 -2.63 10.70
C ILE A 54 -6.19 -3.51 9.81
N VAL A 55 -4.93 -3.11 9.59
CA VAL A 55 -3.99 -3.88 8.76
C VAL A 55 -3.71 -5.25 9.36
N LEU A 56 -3.62 -5.36 10.68
CA LEU A 56 -3.48 -6.64 11.37
C LEU A 56 -4.69 -7.55 11.12
N LEU A 57 -5.92 -7.02 11.19
CA LEU A 57 -7.12 -7.80 10.88
C LEU A 57 -7.13 -8.32 9.44
N ILE A 58 -6.72 -7.49 8.47
CA ILE A 58 -6.55 -7.90 7.07
C ILE A 58 -5.50 -9.01 6.96
N ALA A 59 -4.34 -8.80 7.60
CA ALA A 59 -3.24 -9.74 7.59
C ALA A 59 -3.62 -11.10 8.21
N LEU A 60 -4.44 -11.13 9.26
CA LEU A 60 -4.94 -12.36 9.86
C LEU A 60 -5.88 -13.11 8.91
N CYS A 61 -6.79 -12.39 8.24
CA CYS A 61 -7.64 -12.99 7.20
C CYS A 61 -6.79 -13.67 6.11
N LEU A 62 -5.79 -12.95 5.62
CA LEU A 62 -4.93 -13.43 4.55
C LEU A 62 -4.03 -14.58 5.02
N SER A 63 -3.48 -14.49 6.23
CA SER A 63 -2.67 -15.55 6.85
C SER A 63 -3.46 -16.85 6.99
N LYS A 64 -4.76 -16.78 7.32
CA LYS A 64 -5.63 -17.95 7.38
C LYS A 64 -5.74 -18.63 6.02
N VAL A 65 -5.95 -17.86 4.95
CA VAL A 65 -6.00 -18.38 3.58
C VAL A 65 -4.67 -19.03 3.18
N VAL A 66 -3.55 -18.35 3.44
CA VAL A 66 -2.19 -18.82 3.12
C VAL A 66 -1.82 -20.08 3.90
N SER A 67 -2.30 -20.20 5.15
CA SER A 67 -2.04 -21.39 5.97
C SER A 67 -2.70 -22.65 5.40
N MET A 68 -3.83 -22.50 4.70
CA MET A 68 -4.54 -23.59 4.01
C MET A 68 -3.96 -23.84 2.61
N TYR A 69 -3.60 -22.77 1.91
CA TYR A 69 -3.09 -22.81 0.54
C TYR A 69 -1.83 -21.95 0.41
N PRO A 70 -0.64 -22.48 0.79
CA PRO A 70 0.63 -21.75 0.73
C PRO A 70 1.14 -21.66 -0.72
N VAL A 71 0.47 -20.84 -1.52
CA VAL A 71 0.80 -20.62 -2.93
C VAL A 71 1.57 -19.30 -3.11
N ARG A 72 2.35 -19.21 -4.19
CA ARG A 72 2.99 -17.95 -4.61
C ARG A 72 1.91 -16.91 -4.96
N GLY A 73 2.14 -15.66 -4.55
CA GLY A 73 1.23 -14.54 -4.84
C GLY A 73 -0.14 -14.68 -4.18
N ALA A 74 -0.21 -15.21 -2.96
CA ALA A 74 -1.47 -15.51 -2.30
C ALA A 74 -2.36 -14.27 -2.04
N THR A 75 -1.79 -13.07 -1.96
CA THR A 75 -2.53 -11.80 -1.89
C THR A 75 -3.52 -11.67 -3.04
N THR A 76 -3.07 -11.93 -4.27
CA THR A 76 -3.82 -11.73 -5.50
C THR A 76 -4.60 -12.97 -5.94
N ARG A 77 -4.16 -14.16 -5.50
CA ARG A 77 -4.80 -15.44 -5.82
C ARG A 77 -5.82 -15.90 -4.77
N SER A 78 -5.90 -15.25 -3.61
CA SER A 78 -6.80 -15.65 -2.51
C SER A 78 -8.26 -15.84 -2.96
N SER A 79 -8.82 -14.84 -3.64
CA SER A 79 -10.20 -14.86 -4.12
C SER A 79 -10.40 -15.81 -5.30
N ALA A 80 -9.35 -16.04 -6.09
CA ALA A 80 -9.39 -17.03 -7.18
C ALA A 80 -9.42 -18.46 -6.64
N ILE A 81 -8.73 -18.73 -5.54
CA ILE A 81 -8.75 -20.02 -4.84
C ILE A 81 -10.13 -20.30 -4.22
N SER A 82 -10.76 -19.28 -3.63
CA SER A 82 -12.05 -19.47 -2.97
C SER A 82 -13.23 -19.53 -3.95
N HIS A 83 -13.18 -18.78 -5.06
CA HIS A 83 -14.26 -18.66 -6.07
C HIS A 83 -13.81 -19.13 -7.46
N ASN A 84 -13.25 -18.23 -8.27
CA ASN A 84 -12.63 -18.47 -9.58
C ASN A 84 -11.87 -17.19 -10.05
N SER A 85 -11.17 -17.27 -11.18
CA SER A 85 -10.40 -16.14 -11.74
C SER A 85 -11.25 -14.95 -12.18
N ILE A 86 -12.50 -15.16 -12.60
CA ILE A 86 -13.41 -14.09 -13.07
C ILE A 86 -13.92 -13.26 -11.88
N PHE A 87 -14.37 -13.92 -10.82
CA PHE A 87 -14.77 -13.28 -9.56
C PHE A 87 -13.58 -12.57 -8.88
N ALA A 88 -12.39 -13.15 -8.96
CA ALA A 88 -11.19 -12.60 -8.36
C ALA A 88 -10.65 -11.36 -9.08
N MET A 89 -11.01 -11.16 -10.35
CA MET A 89 -10.42 -10.16 -11.23
C MET A 89 -10.49 -8.72 -10.68
N PRO A 90 -11.61 -8.22 -10.11
CA PRO A 90 -11.66 -6.84 -9.63
C PRO A 90 -10.67 -6.57 -8.51
N PHE A 91 -10.53 -7.52 -7.58
CA PHE A 91 -9.54 -7.45 -6.51
C PHE A 91 -8.11 -7.55 -7.03
N ALA A 92 -7.88 -8.42 -8.02
CA ALA A 92 -6.58 -8.55 -8.67
C ALA A 92 -6.19 -7.27 -9.44
N PHE A 93 -7.13 -6.63 -10.13
CA PHE A 93 -6.91 -5.34 -10.80
C PHE A 93 -6.65 -4.24 -9.78
N ALA A 94 -7.49 -4.10 -8.75
CA ALA A 94 -7.29 -3.09 -7.71
C ALA A 94 -5.90 -3.25 -7.05
N ASN A 95 -5.49 -4.47 -6.71
CA ASN A 95 -4.16 -4.70 -6.15
C ASN A 95 -3.02 -4.46 -7.17
N TRP A 96 -3.19 -4.82 -8.44
CA TRP A 96 -2.19 -4.56 -9.48
C TRP A 96 -2.00 -3.05 -9.70
N PHE A 97 -3.09 -2.32 -9.89
CA PHE A 97 -3.06 -0.87 -10.04
C PHE A 97 -2.47 -0.22 -8.79
N GLY A 98 -2.87 -0.65 -7.59
CA GLY A 98 -2.27 -0.17 -6.35
C GLY A 98 -0.76 -0.29 -6.35
N ILE A 99 -0.22 -1.46 -6.71
CA ILE A 99 1.23 -1.69 -6.84
C ILE A 99 1.86 -0.79 -7.93
N VAL A 100 1.18 -0.60 -9.07
CA VAL A 100 1.69 0.25 -10.16
C VAL A 100 1.77 1.73 -9.73
N VAL A 101 0.76 2.21 -9.00
CA VAL A 101 0.72 3.58 -8.47
C VAL A 101 1.78 3.76 -7.36
N VAL A 102 2.06 2.74 -6.54
CA VAL A 102 3.19 2.78 -5.57
C VAL A 102 4.51 3.12 -6.26
N ILE A 103 4.79 2.51 -7.43
CA ILE A 103 6.05 2.77 -8.16
C ILE A 103 6.17 4.25 -8.53
N SER A 104 5.09 4.86 -9.03
CA SER A 104 5.01 6.29 -9.32
C SER A 104 5.18 7.13 -8.05
N THR A 105 4.52 6.71 -6.98
CA THR A 105 4.54 7.39 -5.67
C THR A 105 5.95 7.48 -5.12
N GLU A 106 6.76 6.42 -5.26
CA GLU A 106 8.14 6.40 -4.74
C GLU A 106 9.10 7.27 -5.58
N ALA A 107 8.90 7.35 -6.90
CA ALA A 107 9.66 8.27 -7.75
C ALA A 107 9.29 9.73 -7.43
N LEU A 108 7.99 10.03 -7.31
CA LEU A 108 7.50 11.36 -6.94
C LEU A 108 7.95 11.74 -5.53
N ALA A 109 7.87 10.83 -4.56
CA ALA A 109 8.34 11.03 -3.18
C ALA A 109 9.79 11.52 -3.14
N THR A 110 10.66 10.88 -3.92
CA THR A 110 12.08 11.25 -4.01
C THR A 110 12.22 12.68 -4.53
N THR A 111 11.51 13.01 -5.60
CA THR A 111 11.53 14.35 -6.21
C THR A 111 11.00 15.41 -5.27
N GLN A 112 9.84 15.18 -4.65
CA GLN A 112 9.22 16.11 -3.71
C GLN A 112 10.11 16.35 -2.49
N TYR A 113 10.74 15.30 -1.98
CA TYR A 113 11.64 15.44 -0.83
C TYR A 113 12.92 16.22 -1.17
N LEU A 114 13.40 16.11 -2.42
CA LEU A 114 14.52 16.92 -2.89
C LEU A 114 14.15 18.39 -3.09
N ALA A 115 12.86 18.71 -3.35
CA ALA A 115 12.40 20.09 -3.44
C ALA A 115 12.58 20.88 -2.13
N GLY A 116 12.64 20.19 -0.97
CA GLY A 116 12.99 20.81 0.31
C GLY A 116 14.44 21.29 0.43
N VAL A 117 15.32 20.90 -0.51
CA VAL A 117 16.69 21.43 -0.60
C VAL A 117 16.65 22.79 -1.29
N LYS A 118 17.25 23.81 -0.67
CA LYS A 118 17.22 25.21 -1.17
C LYS A 118 17.63 25.37 -2.64
N SER A 119 18.55 24.54 -3.14
CA SER A 119 19.02 24.58 -4.54
C SER A 119 18.13 23.81 -5.53
N MET A 120 17.10 23.11 -5.05
CA MET A 120 16.23 22.22 -5.82
C MET A 120 14.74 22.57 -5.70
N THR A 121 14.42 23.74 -5.14
CA THR A 121 13.02 24.22 -5.00
C THR A 121 12.30 24.31 -6.35
N TRP A 122 13.02 24.45 -7.47
CA TRP A 122 12.45 24.45 -8.81
C TRP A 122 11.73 23.13 -9.19
N LEU A 123 11.90 22.05 -8.42
CA LEU A 123 11.19 20.79 -8.62
C LEU A 123 9.70 20.88 -8.25
N MET A 124 9.32 21.81 -7.36
CA MET A 124 7.94 21.97 -6.89
C MET A 124 7.55 23.43 -6.67
N THR A 125 6.32 23.74 -7.00
CA THR A 125 5.69 25.04 -6.72
C THR A 125 4.25 24.77 -6.26
N ASP A 126 3.79 25.48 -5.23
CA ASP A 126 2.42 25.38 -4.70
C ASP A 126 1.98 23.93 -4.40
N ASN A 127 2.86 23.12 -3.77
CA ASN A 127 2.61 21.71 -3.44
C ASN A 127 2.25 20.84 -4.66
N ALA A 128 2.76 21.21 -5.84
CA ALA A 128 2.68 20.43 -7.07
C ALA A 128 4.07 20.33 -7.74
N LEU A 129 4.35 19.20 -8.39
CA LEU A 129 5.53 19.06 -9.25
C LEU A 129 5.48 20.09 -10.37
N THR A 130 6.60 20.79 -10.60
CA THR A 130 6.76 21.57 -11.82
C THR A 130 7.03 20.63 -13.00
N PHE A 131 6.88 21.11 -14.23
CA PHE A 131 7.25 20.31 -15.41
C PHE A 131 8.71 19.76 -15.35
N PRO A 132 9.72 20.54 -14.94
CA PRO A 132 11.05 19.99 -14.65
C PRO A 132 11.07 18.92 -13.54
N GLY A 133 10.26 19.09 -12.48
CA GLY A 133 10.08 18.10 -11.42
C GLY A 133 9.48 16.78 -11.92
N GLU A 134 8.45 16.85 -12.77
CA GLU A 134 7.86 15.69 -13.44
C GLU A 134 8.90 14.94 -14.28
N LEU A 135 9.69 15.66 -15.08
CA LEU A 135 10.76 15.07 -15.89
C LEU A 135 11.83 14.39 -15.01
N PHE A 136 12.17 14.99 -13.87
CA PHE A 136 13.11 14.42 -12.92
C PHE A 136 12.56 13.14 -12.28
N ALA A 137 11.28 13.15 -11.88
CA ALA A 137 10.61 11.97 -11.34
C ALA A 137 10.48 10.84 -12.39
N LEU A 138 10.18 11.18 -13.66
CA LEU A 138 10.22 10.24 -14.77
C LEU A 138 11.62 9.66 -15.02
N PHE A 139 12.66 10.46 -14.87
CA PHE A 139 14.04 10.00 -14.95
C PHE A 139 14.34 8.95 -13.87
N ILE A 140 13.95 9.21 -12.62
CA ILE A 140 14.06 8.22 -11.53
C ILE A 140 13.28 6.94 -11.86
N LEU A 141 12.04 7.06 -12.34
CA LEU A 141 11.22 5.93 -12.76
C LEU A 141 11.90 5.12 -13.89
N ALA A 142 12.57 5.79 -14.83
CA ALA A 142 13.34 5.15 -15.88
C ALA A 142 14.56 4.39 -15.32
N LEU A 143 15.23 4.91 -14.28
CA LEU A 143 16.28 4.18 -13.57
C LEU A 143 15.75 2.88 -12.95
N TYR A 144 14.53 2.88 -12.36
CA TYR A 144 13.89 1.67 -11.84
C TYR A 144 13.71 0.63 -12.94
N LEU A 145 13.27 1.06 -14.13
CA LEU A 145 13.11 0.20 -15.29
C LEU A 145 14.45 -0.38 -15.73
N LEU A 146 15.49 0.45 -15.91
CA LEU A 146 16.82 0.01 -16.35
C LEU A 146 17.40 -1.03 -15.41
N VAL A 147 17.31 -0.79 -14.10
CA VAL A 147 17.69 -1.72 -13.04
C VAL A 147 17.02 -3.09 -13.22
N ASN A 148 15.69 -3.11 -13.43
CA ASN A 148 14.94 -4.35 -13.61
C ASN A 148 15.18 -5.01 -14.98
N PHE A 149 15.49 -4.22 -16.02
CA PHE A 149 15.61 -4.69 -17.40
C PHE A 149 16.94 -5.43 -17.67
N TYR A 150 18.01 -4.96 -17.03
CA TYR A 150 19.36 -5.52 -17.18
C TYR A 150 19.74 -6.51 -16.07
N GLY A 151 18.89 -6.69 -15.04
CA GLY A 151 19.03 -7.74 -14.04
C GLY A 151 20.37 -7.66 -13.33
N VAL A 152 20.55 -6.67 -12.46
CA VAL A 152 21.87 -6.43 -11.88
C VAL A 152 22.14 -7.49 -10.80
N LYS A 153 22.99 -8.49 -11.12
CA LYS A 153 23.56 -9.41 -10.11
C LYS A 153 24.22 -8.64 -8.94
N LEU A 154 24.62 -7.39 -9.17
CA LEU A 154 25.15 -6.45 -8.16
C LEU A 154 24.08 -5.99 -7.15
N LEU A 155 22.81 -5.83 -7.56
CA LEU A 155 21.74 -5.34 -6.68
C LEU A 155 21.41 -6.29 -5.55
N SER A 156 21.52 -7.60 -5.74
CA SER A 156 21.27 -8.58 -4.67
C SER A 156 22.21 -8.38 -3.47
N LYS A 157 23.46 -7.93 -3.70
CA LYS A 157 24.44 -7.65 -2.64
C LYS A 157 24.20 -6.28 -2.00
N VAL A 158 23.82 -5.29 -2.80
CA VAL A 158 23.54 -3.91 -2.35
C VAL A 158 22.22 -3.84 -1.57
N ASN A 159 21.24 -4.70 -1.86
CA ASN A 159 19.92 -4.70 -1.24
C ASN A 159 19.96 -4.87 0.29
N ASN A 160 20.93 -5.64 0.81
CA ASN A 160 21.10 -5.80 2.26
C ASN A 160 21.61 -4.51 2.93
N ALA A 161 22.59 -3.84 2.32
CA ALA A 161 23.11 -2.57 2.83
C ALA A 161 22.04 -1.47 2.78
N ILE A 162 21.29 -1.41 1.67
CA ILE A 162 20.11 -0.53 1.55
C ILE A 162 19.13 -0.84 2.67
N THR A 163 18.71 -2.10 2.84
CA THR A 163 17.76 -2.49 3.88
C THR A 163 18.18 -2.05 5.28
N VAL A 164 19.45 -2.24 5.64
CA VAL A 164 19.97 -1.80 6.94
C VAL A 164 19.90 -0.28 7.05
N PHE A 165 20.33 0.44 6.02
CA PHE A 165 20.28 1.91 5.98
C PHE A 165 18.85 2.44 6.15
N LYS A 166 17.89 1.88 5.39
CA LYS A 166 16.46 2.24 5.43
C LYS A 166 15.83 2.08 6.81
N MET A 167 16.31 1.11 7.61
CA MET A 167 15.82 0.89 8.96
C MET A 167 16.59 1.73 10.00
N PHE A 168 17.88 1.95 9.76
CA PHE A 168 18.76 2.68 10.66
C PHE A 168 18.45 4.18 10.68
N VAL A 169 18.27 4.81 9.52
CA VAL A 169 18.07 6.26 9.44
C VAL A 169 16.82 6.70 10.21
N PRO A 170 15.63 6.12 10.03
CA PRO A 170 14.44 6.52 10.80
C PRO A 170 14.64 6.42 12.31
N VAL A 171 15.28 5.34 12.79
CA VAL A 171 15.59 5.16 14.22
C VAL A 171 16.53 6.25 14.73
N LEU A 172 17.56 6.59 13.95
CA LEU A 172 18.48 7.66 14.28
C LEU A 172 17.77 9.03 14.35
N ILE A 173 16.89 9.33 13.39
CA ILE A 173 16.09 10.56 13.37
C ILE A 173 15.22 10.68 14.61
N VAL A 174 14.52 9.60 14.98
CA VAL A 174 13.71 9.54 16.21
C VAL A 174 14.54 9.94 17.43
N ILE A 175 15.71 9.32 17.60
CA ILE A 175 16.58 9.57 18.75
C ILE A 175 17.03 11.03 18.78
N ILE A 176 17.48 11.57 17.65
CA ILE A 176 18.03 12.92 17.58
C ILE A 176 16.95 13.97 17.83
N PHE A 177 15.77 13.83 17.23
CA PHE A 177 14.66 14.76 17.44
C PHE A 177 14.19 14.76 18.89
N ILE A 178 14.15 13.59 19.55
CA ILE A 178 13.84 13.51 20.98
C ILE A 178 14.93 14.19 21.82
N ILE A 179 16.21 13.92 21.57
CA ILE A 179 17.32 14.57 22.30
C ILE A 179 17.26 16.09 22.11
N TYR A 180 17.01 16.55 20.88
CA TYR A 180 16.88 17.98 20.59
C TYR A 180 15.73 18.60 21.39
N ALA A 181 14.53 18.02 21.31
CA ALA A 181 13.35 18.51 22.02
C ALA A 181 13.54 18.55 23.54
N VAL A 182 14.23 17.55 24.11
CA VAL A 182 14.53 17.52 25.56
C VAL A 182 15.57 18.56 25.95
N THR A 183 16.60 18.78 25.12
CA THR A 183 17.66 19.76 25.41
C THR A 183 17.21 21.21 25.24
N HIS A 184 16.20 21.45 24.40
CA HIS A 184 15.62 22.77 24.12
C HIS A 184 14.19 22.90 24.67
N SER A 185 13.88 22.22 25.79
CA SER A 185 12.51 22.08 26.30
C SER A 185 11.76 23.39 26.57
N ASN A 186 12.46 24.52 26.69
CA ASN A 186 11.85 25.85 26.87
C ASN A 186 11.25 26.40 25.56
N GLU A 187 11.68 25.89 24.40
CA GLU A 187 11.26 26.33 23.06
C GLU A 187 10.16 25.42 22.47
N HIS A 188 9.89 24.30 23.15
CA HIS A 188 8.94 23.29 22.74
C HIS A 188 7.87 23.13 23.81
N LEU A 189 6.61 23.28 23.41
CA LEU A 189 5.51 22.89 24.29
C LEU A 189 5.33 21.39 24.27
N SER A 190 4.81 20.87 25.39
CA SER A 190 4.19 19.54 25.37
C SER A 190 3.20 19.49 24.20
N MET A 191 3.25 18.42 23.41
CA MET A 191 2.29 18.19 22.34
C MET A 191 0.82 18.25 22.83
N PHE A 192 0.57 17.98 24.12
CA PHE A 192 -0.76 18.10 24.75
C PHE A 192 -1.10 19.50 25.27
N SER A 193 -0.28 20.52 25.00
CA SER A 193 -0.54 21.87 25.46
C SER A 193 -1.81 22.43 24.83
N SER A 194 -2.63 23.06 25.67
CA SER A 194 -3.80 23.85 25.25
C SER A 194 -3.40 25.16 24.55
N GLU A 195 -2.13 25.55 24.62
CA GLU A 195 -1.59 26.76 23.97
C GLU A 195 -1.29 26.54 22.48
N ILE A 196 -1.36 25.30 21.98
CA ILE A 196 -1.27 25.04 20.54
C ILE A 196 -2.59 25.52 19.90
N PRO A 197 -2.55 26.45 18.92
CA PRO A 197 -3.76 26.96 18.29
C PRO A 197 -4.58 25.84 17.65
N ASN A 198 -5.91 25.94 17.77
CA ASN A 198 -6.89 25.01 17.18
C ASN A 198 -6.75 23.53 17.61
N ASN A 199 -5.92 23.22 18.61
CA ASN A 199 -5.67 21.85 19.03
C ASN A 199 -6.92 21.17 19.63
N SER A 200 -7.83 21.96 20.22
CA SER A 200 -9.13 21.48 20.71
C SER A 200 -10.12 21.09 19.62
N ASN A 201 -9.87 21.45 18.35
CA ASN A 201 -10.79 21.15 17.24
C ASN A 201 -10.66 19.70 16.76
N TYR A 202 -9.61 18.99 17.18
CA TYR A 202 -9.41 17.59 16.83
C TYR A 202 -10.16 16.66 17.78
N GLY A 203 -10.87 15.68 17.21
CA GLY A 203 -11.58 14.63 17.94
C GLY A 203 -11.31 13.24 17.39
N PHE A 204 -12.02 12.25 17.94
CA PHE A 204 -11.94 10.86 17.51
C PHE A 204 -12.22 10.67 16.01
N SER A 205 -13.17 11.44 15.45
CA SER A 205 -13.48 11.39 14.00
C SER A 205 -12.26 11.74 13.14
N ASN A 206 -11.47 12.74 13.56
CA ASN A 206 -10.25 13.13 12.86
C ASN A 206 -9.20 12.02 12.86
N ALA A 207 -9.13 11.20 13.93
CA ALA A 207 -8.27 10.03 13.97
C ALA A 207 -8.63 9.04 12.86
N LEU A 208 -9.92 8.83 12.59
CA LEU A 208 -10.39 7.94 11.53
C LEU A 208 -10.07 8.49 10.14
N THR A 209 -10.36 9.77 9.88
CA THR A 209 -10.04 10.42 8.59
C THR A 209 -8.53 10.42 8.31
N ALA A 210 -7.71 10.61 9.34
CA ALA A 210 -6.25 10.61 9.21
C ALA A 210 -5.66 9.23 8.84
N ILE A 211 -6.40 8.12 8.99
CA ILE A 211 -5.94 6.79 8.57
C ILE A 211 -5.62 6.77 7.07
N VAL A 212 -6.50 7.36 6.26
CA VAL A 212 -6.33 7.47 4.81
C VAL A 212 -5.61 8.75 4.45
N ALA A 213 -6.05 9.91 4.95
CA ALA A 213 -5.46 11.21 4.60
C ALA A 213 -3.98 11.35 5.03
N GLY A 214 -3.58 10.68 6.12
CA GLY A 214 -2.20 10.60 6.58
C GLY A 214 -1.36 9.51 5.91
N GLY A 215 -1.98 8.66 5.09
CA GLY A 215 -1.30 7.53 4.44
C GLY A 215 -0.82 6.45 5.37
N LEU A 216 -1.60 6.16 6.41
CA LEU A 216 -1.23 5.16 7.41
C LEU A 216 -1.40 3.74 6.85
N ILE A 217 -2.48 3.47 6.11
CA ILE A 217 -2.66 2.19 5.41
C ILE A 217 -1.54 1.98 4.36
N TYR A 218 -1.20 3.03 3.61
CA TYR A 218 -0.06 3.03 2.69
C TYR A 218 1.25 2.65 3.40
N SER A 219 1.52 3.28 4.54
CA SER A 219 2.75 3.07 5.33
C SER A 219 2.89 1.64 5.87
N PHE A 220 1.79 0.91 6.07
CA PHE A 220 1.80 -0.48 6.52
C PHE A 220 1.67 -1.52 5.39
N ASN A 221 1.46 -1.09 4.15
CA ASN A 221 1.18 -1.95 2.99
C ASN A 221 2.21 -3.09 2.81
N GLY A 222 3.47 -2.86 3.19
CA GLY A 222 4.56 -3.83 3.08
C GLY A 222 4.34 -5.22 3.71
N PHE A 223 3.33 -5.41 4.59
CA PHE A 223 2.99 -6.74 5.12
C PHE A 223 2.71 -7.77 4.01
N GLN A 224 2.17 -7.31 2.87
CA GLN A 224 1.78 -8.18 1.76
C GLN A 224 2.98 -8.90 1.14
N THR A 225 4.19 -8.34 1.26
CA THR A 225 5.42 -8.94 0.76
C THR A 225 5.70 -10.27 1.45
N VAL A 226 5.48 -10.37 2.76
CA VAL A 226 5.66 -11.63 3.52
C VAL A 226 4.75 -12.72 2.97
N VAL A 227 3.52 -12.36 2.61
CA VAL A 227 2.55 -13.27 2.01
C VAL A 227 2.95 -13.68 0.60
N ALA A 228 3.50 -12.76 -0.20
CA ALA A 228 3.98 -13.06 -1.55
C ALA A 228 5.08 -14.15 -1.53
N TYR A 229 5.95 -14.12 -0.52
CA TYR A 229 7.02 -15.10 -0.31
C TYR A 229 6.59 -16.30 0.55
N ALA A 230 5.31 -16.49 0.85
CA ALA A 230 4.84 -17.55 1.74
C ALA A 230 5.35 -18.96 1.35
N SER A 231 5.41 -19.28 0.05
CA SER A 231 5.92 -20.59 -0.41
C SER A 231 7.42 -20.82 -0.11
N GLU A 232 8.17 -19.75 0.10
CA GLU A 232 9.62 -19.75 0.32
C GLU A 232 9.96 -19.66 1.82
N VAL A 233 8.98 -19.45 2.70
CA VAL A 233 9.14 -19.39 4.15
C VAL A 233 9.16 -20.80 4.75
N LYS A 234 10.08 -21.08 5.70
CA LYS A 234 10.07 -22.30 6.51
C LYS A 234 8.78 -22.36 7.33
N ASN A 235 8.06 -23.48 7.33
CA ASN A 235 6.79 -23.66 8.08
C ASN A 235 5.79 -22.50 7.86
N PRO A 236 5.31 -22.28 6.63
CA PRO A 236 4.57 -21.08 6.27
C PRO A 236 3.25 -20.91 7.04
N SER A 237 2.59 -22.00 7.41
CA SER A 237 1.35 -21.97 8.22
C SER A 237 1.53 -21.31 9.58
N ARG A 238 2.74 -21.35 10.16
CA ARG A 238 3.09 -20.73 11.45
C ARG A 238 3.89 -19.44 11.26
N ASN A 239 4.90 -19.48 10.40
CA ASN A 239 5.88 -18.40 10.32
C ASN A 239 5.40 -17.20 9.52
N VAL A 240 4.53 -17.37 8.51
CA VAL A 240 3.93 -16.22 7.80
C VAL A 240 3.09 -15.35 8.73
N PRO A 241 2.09 -15.89 9.48
CA PRO A 241 1.31 -15.07 10.40
C PRO A 241 2.18 -14.41 11.47
N LEU A 242 3.10 -15.17 12.08
CA LEU A 242 4.01 -14.61 13.09
C LEU A 242 4.89 -13.50 12.51
N ALA A 243 5.43 -13.68 11.32
CA ALA A 243 6.28 -12.69 10.67
C ALA A 243 5.52 -11.38 10.44
N ILE A 244 4.28 -11.45 9.97
CA ILE A 244 3.45 -10.26 9.74
C ILE A 244 3.14 -9.55 11.05
N ILE A 245 2.73 -10.28 12.09
CA ILE A 245 2.40 -9.70 13.40
C ILE A 245 3.62 -8.99 13.99
N ILE A 246 4.77 -9.66 14.03
CA ILE A 246 6.00 -9.10 14.59
C ILE A 246 6.46 -7.89 13.77
N ALA A 247 6.45 -7.98 12.43
CA ALA A 247 6.82 -6.86 11.58
C ALA A 247 5.90 -5.65 11.78
N LEU A 248 4.58 -5.85 11.85
CA LEU A 248 3.61 -4.79 12.11
C LEU A 248 3.84 -4.12 13.47
N ILE A 249 4.09 -4.89 14.53
CA ILE A 249 4.35 -4.32 15.87
C ILE A 249 5.65 -3.50 15.86
N LEU A 250 6.71 -4.02 15.25
CA LEU A 250 8.00 -3.31 15.16
C LEU A 250 7.87 -2.00 14.38
N VAL A 251 7.16 -2.02 13.25
CA VAL A 251 6.98 -0.84 12.41
C VAL A 251 5.99 0.15 13.05
N LEU A 252 4.95 -0.33 13.74
CA LEU A 252 4.06 0.53 14.52
C LEU A 252 4.84 1.25 15.62
N ALA A 253 5.72 0.56 16.34
CA ALA A 253 6.57 1.17 17.36
C ALA A 253 7.48 2.25 16.75
N LEU A 254 8.09 1.97 15.59
CA LEU A 254 8.91 2.94 14.86
C LEU A 254 8.09 4.17 14.43
N TYR A 255 6.95 3.98 13.79
CA TYR A 255 6.13 5.07 13.26
C TYR A 255 5.48 5.91 14.35
N THR A 256 5.06 5.30 15.46
CA THR A 256 4.54 6.05 16.62
C THR A 256 5.65 6.81 17.34
N ALA A 257 6.86 6.23 17.46
CA ALA A 257 8.02 6.94 17.98
C ALA A 257 8.45 8.10 17.07
N LEU A 258 8.37 7.92 15.75
CA LEU A 258 8.61 8.98 14.77
C LEU A 258 7.55 10.08 14.82
N GLN A 259 6.27 9.71 14.93
CA GLN A 259 5.18 10.66 15.13
C GLN A 259 5.43 11.51 16.38
N TYR A 260 5.81 10.86 17.49
CA TYR A 260 6.16 11.53 18.73
C TYR A 260 7.35 12.46 18.56
N ALA A 261 8.45 11.95 18.00
CA ALA A 261 9.67 12.73 17.80
C ALA A 261 9.43 13.94 16.90
N PHE A 262 8.65 13.79 15.82
CA PHE A 262 8.27 14.89 14.94
C PHE A 262 7.47 15.95 15.70
N MET A 263 6.37 15.56 16.37
CA MET A 263 5.52 16.51 17.09
C MET A 263 6.26 17.26 18.20
N GLN A 264 7.20 16.61 18.88
CA GLN A 264 8.00 17.25 19.93
C GLN A 264 9.09 18.16 19.39
N ALA A 265 9.68 17.82 18.24
CA ALA A 265 10.76 18.61 17.65
C ALA A 265 10.27 19.86 16.92
N VAL A 266 8.99 19.95 16.54
CA VAL A 266 8.44 21.17 15.92
C VAL A 266 8.45 22.32 16.95
N PRO A 267 9.10 23.47 16.65
CA PRO A 267 9.12 24.63 17.55
C PRO A 267 7.73 25.22 17.78
N HIS A 268 7.45 25.63 19.02
CA HIS A 268 6.14 26.17 19.35
C HIS A 268 5.83 27.47 18.59
N ALA A 269 6.81 28.37 18.48
CA ALA A 269 6.65 29.63 17.75
C ALA A 269 6.25 29.42 16.29
N TYR A 270 6.80 28.39 15.64
CA TYR A 270 6.44 28.03 14.27
C TYR A 270 5.00 27.53 14.17
N LEU A 271 4.54 26.70 15.12
CA LEU A 271 3.14 26.27 15.16
C LEU A 271 2.18 27.43 15.39
N VAL A 272 2.54 28.40 16.23
CA VAL A 272 1.73 29.61 16.44
C VAL A 272 1.64 30.44 15.17
N GLU A 273 2.76 30.66 14.49
CA GLU A 273 2.82 31.39 13.21
C GLU A 273 1.92 30.73 12.15
N LYS A 274 1.93 29.39 12.09
CA LYS A 274 1.13 28.61 11.13
C LYS A 274 -0.31 28.36 11.58
N GLY A 275 -0.75 28.86 12.73
CA GLY A 275 -2.13 28.67 13.20
C GLY A 275 -2.45 27.24 13.67
N GLY A 276 -1.44 26.49 14.12
CA GLY A 276 -1.55 25.14 14.67
C GLY A 276 -1.12 24.03 13.71
N TRP A 277 -1.45 22.78 14.07
CA TRP A 277 -1.05 21.60 13.30
C TRP A 277 -1.60 21.61 11.86
N SER A 278 -2.80 22.15 11.64
CA SER A 278 -3.45 22.22 10.32
C SER A 278 -2.71 23.12 9.33
N GLY A 279 -1.89 24.06 9.79
CA GLY A 279 -1.12 24.97 8.93
C GLY A 279 0.30 24.50 8.64
N LEU A 280 0.70 23.31 9.10
CA LEU A 280 1.98 22.71 8.70
C LEU A 280 1.97 22.42 7.20
N ASP A 281 2.99 22.90 6.51
CA ASP A 281 3.10 22.80 5.06
C ASP A 281 4.55 22.66 4.61
N PHE A 282 5.27 21.72 5.22
CA PHE A 282 6.58 21.33 4.71
C PHE A 282 6.41 20.38 3.52
N GLU A 283 7.06 20.69 2.41
CA GLU A 283 7.24 19.80 1.26
C GLU A 283 8.09 18.57 1.61
N SER A 284 9.03 18.74 2.53
CA SER A 284 9.94 17.68 2.98
C SER A 284 9.99 17.69 4.51
N PRO A 285 8.98 17.09 5.19
CA PRO A 285 8.70 17.36 6.59
C PRO A 285 9.90 17.21 7.54
N LEU A 286 10.56 16.04 7.51
CA LEU A 286 11.68 15.79 8.41
C LEU A 286 12.93 16.60 8.01
N LEU A 287 13.15 16.85 6.72
CA LEU A 287 14.31 17.59 6.21
C LEU A 287 14.22 19.08 6.53
N GLN A 288 13.07 19.70 6.23
CA GLN A 288 12.85 21.11 6.53
C GLN A 288 12.82 21.34 8.03
N LEU A 289 12.24 20.42 8.82
CA LEU A 289 12.34 20.46 10.27
C LEU A 289 13.80 20.38 10.73
N ALA A 290 14.57 19.38 10.29
CA ALA A 290 15.98 19.25 10.66
C ALA A 290 16.80 20.49 10.27
N THR A 291 16.53 21.07 9.11
CA THR A 291 17.20 22.29 8.64
C THR A 291 16.83 23.51 9.50
N MET A 292 15.56 23.64 9.85
CA MET A 292 15.05 24.71 10.74
C MET A 292 15.68 24.62 12.14
N LEU A 293 15.91 23.41 12.64
CA LEU A 293 16.57 23.15 13.92
C LEU A 293 18.12 23.24 13.87
N GLY A 294 18.69 23.62 12.71
CA GLY A 294 20.15 23.70 12.54
C GLY A 294 20.88 22.35 12.50
N LEU A 295 20.16 21.23 12.32
CA LEU A 295 20.70 19.87 12.31
C LEU A 295 21.25 19.47 10.91
N GLY A 296 22.22 20.24 10.40
CA GLY A 296 22.72 20.11 9.01
C GLY A 296 23.27 18.72 8.64
N TYR A 297 23.97 18.03 9.55
CA TYR A 297 24.45 16.66 9.31
C TYR A 297 23.30 15.66 9.13
N ILE A 298 22.19 15.90 9.81
CA ILE A 298 21.00 15.05 9.77
C ILE A 298 20.19 15.32 8.51
N ALA A 299 20.12 16.58 8.08
CA ALA A 299 19.57 16.95 6.78
C ALA A 299 20.27 16.20 5.64
N PHE A 300 21.60 16.05 5.67
CA PHE A 300 22.32 15.26 4.66
C PHE A 300 21.92 13.77 4.66
N LEU A 301 21.78 13.16 5.83
CA LEU A 301 21.32 11.78 5.95
C LEU A 301 19.88 11.60 5.44
N LEU A 302 19.00 12.56 5.74
CA LEU A 302 17.62 12.57 5.25
C LEU A 302 17.54 12.70 3.73
N ILE A 303 18.37 13.54 3.11
CA ILE A 303 18.47 13.66 1.64
C ILE A 303 18.97 12.33 1.03
N ALA A 304 19.98 11.72 1.62
CA ALA A 304 20.49 10.43 1.13
C ALA A 304 19.42 9.33 1.24
N ASP A 305 18.69 9.28 2.36
CA ASP A 305 17.61 8.32 2.56
C ASP A 305 16.40 8.59 1.68
N SER A 306 16.01 9.84 1.47
CA SER A 306 14.89 10.18 0.59
C SER A 306 15.11 9.79 -0.86
N ILE A 307 16.37 9.63 -1.28
CA ILE A 307 16.72 9.03 -2.57
C ILE A 307 16.70 7.51 -2.45
N LEU A 308 17.40 6.95 -1.46
CA LEU A 308 17.66 5.51 -1.39
C LEU A 308 16.44 4.68 -0.97
N SER A 309 15.70 5.11 0.05
CA SER A 309 14.56 4.40 0.64
C SER A 309 13.39 4.28 -0.32
N PRO A 310 12.83 5.37 -0.88
CA PRO A 310 11.80 5.30 -1.91
C PRO A 310 12.27 4.56 -3.15
N SER A 311 13.48 4.85 -3.66
CA SER A 311 14.00 4.18 -4.86
C SER A 311 14.10 2.67 -4.70
N ALA A 312 14.54 2.22 -3.52
CA ALA A 312 14.61 0.80 -3.20
C ALA A 312 13.24 0.12 -3.26
N THR A 313 12.21 0.80 -2.74
CA THR A 313 10.84 0.33 -2.84
C THR A 313 10.35 0.38 -4.28
N GLY A 314 10.54 1.49 -4.99
CA GLY A 314 10.07 1.71 -6.36
C GLY A 314 10.59 0.66 -7.34
N TYR A 315 11.91 0.40 -7.37
CA TYR A 315 12.44 -0.65 -8.26
C TYR A 315 11.97 -2.04 -7.86
N SER A 316 11.80 -2.31 -6.55
CA SER A 316 11.34 -3.62 -6.05
C SER A 316 9.89 -3.89 -6.45
N TYR A 317 9.02 -2.88 -6.31
CA TYR A 317 7.61 -2.95 -6.71
C TYR A 317 7.45 -3.02 -8.23
N LEU A 318 8.33 -2.40 -9.03
CA LEU A 318 8.33 -2.58 -10.49
C LEU A 318 8.67 -4.01 -10.91
N GLY A 319 9.63 -4.63 -10.24
CA GLY A 319 9.92 -6.05 -10.42
C GLY A 319 8.76 -6.95 -9.97
N ALA A 320 8.13 -6.64 -8.83
CA ALA A 320 7.00 -7.40 -8.30
C ALA A 320 5.75 -7.28 -9.19
N SER A 321 5.42 -6.08 -9.67
CA SER A 321 4.29 -5.83 -10.56
C SER A 321 4.43 -6.58 -11.88
N SER A 322 5.64 -6.72 -12.41
CA SER A 322 5.89 -7.51 -13.63
C SER A 322 5.59 -9.00 -13.41
N ARG A 323 5.98 -9.56 -12.26
CA ARG A 323 5.66 -10.95 -11.87
C ARG A 323 4.16 -11.14 -11.65
N MET A 324 3.49 -10.16 -11.04
CA MET A 324 2.04 -10.17 -10.86
C MET A 324 1.31 -10.15 -12.21
N LEU A 325 1.66 -9.23 -13.10
CA LEU A 325 1.05 -9.12 -14.42
C LEU A 325 1.30 -10.37 -15.28
N TYR A 326 2.49 -10.97 -15.16
CA TYR A 326 2.77 -12.29 -15.75
C TYR A 326 1.81 -13.37 -15.20
N ALA A 327 1.66 -13.47 -13.88
CA ALA A 327 0.79 -14.47 -13.26
C ALA A 327 -0.68 -14.28 -13.67
N MET A 328 -1.18 -13.04 -13.67
CA MET A 328 -2.52 -12.70 -14.14
C MET A 328 -2.72 -13.09 -15.61
N SER A 329 -1.69 -12.92 -16.45
CA SER A 329 -1.71 -13.33 -17.85
C SER A 329 -1.75 -14.85 -18.01
N SER A 330 -1.00 -15.59 -17.19
CA SER A 330 -1.02 -17.06 -17.17
C SER A 330 -2.37 -17.62 -16.69
N GLU A 331 -3.04 -16.94 -15.76
CA GLU A 331 -4.37 -17.31 -15.23
C GLU A 331 -5.53 -16.83 -16.14
N GLY A 332 -5.23 -16.23 -17.29
CA GLY A 332 -6.23 -15.75 -18.25
C GLY A 332 -6.97 -14.48 -17.82
N GLN A 333 -6.46 -13.74 -16.85
CA GLN A 333 -7.00 -12.44 -16.42
C GLN A 333 -6.45 -11.28 -17.27
N MET A 334 -5.36 -11.51 -18.01
CA MET A 334 -4.68 -10.53 -18.86
C MET A 334 -4.26 -11.18 -20.19
N PRO A 335 -4.04 -10.41 -21.27
CA PRO A 335 -3.62 -10.97 -22.56
C PRO A 335 -2.37 -11.83 -22.44
N ARG A 336 -2.35 -13.01 -23.09
CA ARG A 336 -1.19 -13.96 -23.09
C ARG A 336 0.11 -13.34 -23.59
N TYR A 337 0.05 -12.19 -24.26
CA TYR A 337 1.20 -11.39 -24.68
C TYR A 337 2.18 -11.10 -23.53
N PHE A 338 1.66 -10.89 -22.30
CA PHE A 338 2.44 -10.60 -21.09
C PHE A 338 3.04 -11.83 -20.41
N ALA A 339 2.57 -13.04 -20.72
CA ALA A 339 3.07 -14.30 -20.20
C ALA A 339 4.39 -14.78 -20.86
N LYS A 340 5.13 -13.90 -21.57
CA LYS A 340 6.40 -14.27 -22.21
C LYS A 340 7.60 -13.87 -21.34
N ILE A 341 8.29 -14.86 -20.77
CA ILE A 341 9.51 -14.66 -19.98
C ILE A 341 10.71 -14.46 -20.91
N THR A 342 11.61 -13.54 -20.53
CA THR A 342 12.93 -13.41 -21.17
C THR A 342 13.95 -14.30 -20.45
N PRO A 343 14.56 -15.31 -21.11
CA PRO A 343 15.38 -16.33 -20.44
C PRO A 343 16.57 -15.80 -19.65
N LYS A 344 17.25 -14.74 -20.12
CA LYS A 344 18.47 -14.20 -19.48
C LYS A 344 18.22 -13.53 -18.12
N VAL A 345 17.03 -12.95 -17.92
CA VAL A 345 16.67 -12.16 -16.72
C VAL A 345 15.51 -12.75 -15.92
N ASN A 346 14.89 -13.83 -16.42
CA ASN A 346 13.76 -14.52 -15.78
C ASN A 346 12.59 -13.59 -15.38
N VAL A 347 12.34 -12.55 -16.21
CA VAL A 347 11.26 -11.57 -16.04
C VAL A 347 10.61 -11.31 -17.41
N SER A 348 9.32 -10.97 -17.41
CA SER A 348 8.62 -10.48 -18.61
C SER A 348 8.97 -9.01 -18.86
N ARG A 349 9.82 -8.75 -19.86
CA ARG A 349 10.19 -7.38 -20.29
C ARG A 349 8.99 -6.58 -20.79
N ARG A 350 8.00 -7.27 -21.37
CA ARG A 350 6.74 -6.65 -21.84
C ARG A 350 5.91 -6.17 -20.66
N SER A 351 5.79 -6.98 -19.61
CA SER A 351 5.11 -6.59 -18.38
C SER A 351 5.83 -5.45 -17.66
N LEU A 352 7.17 -5.46 -17.65
CA LEU A 352 7.95 -4.33 -17.12
C LEU A 352 7.65 -3.02 -17.87
N LEU A 353 7.68 -3.05 -19.20
CA LEU A 353 7.40 -1.85 -20.02
C LEU A 353 5.95 -1.37 -19.83
N ALA A 354 4.98 -2.27 -19.80
CA ALA A 354 3.57 -1.91 -19.56
C ALA A 354 3.38 -1.25 -18.18
N ASN A 355 3.96 -1.84 -17.13
CA ASN A 355 3.89 -1.26 -15.79
C ASN A 355 4.64 0.07 -15.70
N PHE A 356 5.80 0.21 -16.36
CA PHE A 356 6.52 1.47 -16.45
C PHE A 356 5.67 2.56 -17.12
N CYS A 357 5.06 2.28 -18.28
CA CYS A 357 4.23 3.26 -18.97
C CYS A 357 3.01 3.65 -18.12
N LEU A 358 2.37 2.68 -17.47
CA LEU A 358 1.22 2.96 -16.61
C LEU A 358 1.62 3.76 -15.37
N SER A 359 2.76 3.44 -14.74
CA SER A 359 3.32 4.25 -13.65
C SER A 359 3.66 5.68 -14.12
N ALA A 360 4.22 5.84 -15.31
CA ALA A 360 4.53 7.16 -15.87
C ALA A 360 3.26 7.98 -16.08
N ILE A 361 2.16 7.36 -16.54
CA ILE A 361 0.85 8.02 -16.64
C ILE A 361 0.39 8.50 -15.26
N PHE A 362 0.35 7.61 -14.25
CA PHE A 362 -0.06 8.03 -12.90
C PHE A 362 0.79 9.16 -12.34
N LEU A 363 2.10 9.12 -12.59
CA LEU A 363 3.02 10.16 -12.15
C LEU A 363 2.69 11.51 -12.81
N LEU A 364 2.51 11.54 -14.13
CA LEU A 364 2.25 12.76 -14.89
C LEU A 364 0.87 13.38 -14.63
N PHE A 365 -0.10 12.59 -14.17
CA PHE A 365 -1.43 13.08 -13.79
C PHE A 365 -1.57 13.31 -12.29
N SER A 366 -0.47 13.40 -11.55
CA SER A 366 -0.48 13.63 -10.11
C SER A 366 0.35 14.84 -9.73
N GLU A 367 -0.19 15.65 -8.83
CA GLU A 367 0.46 16.88 -8.38
C GLU A 367 1.53 16.59 -7.32
N ASN A 368 1.22 15.71 -6.36
CA ASN A 368 2.08 15.45 -5.21
C ASN A 368 1.94 14.03 -4.65
N TRP A 369 2.73 13.75 -3.61
CA TRP A 369 2.80 12.43 -2.97
C TRP A 369 1.49 12.04 -2.31
N ALA A 370 0.82 12.99 -1.66
CA ALA A 370 -0.43 12.73 -0.94
C ALA A 370 -1.54 12.27 -1.89
N GLY A 371 -1.67 12.90 -3.07
CA GLY A 371 -2.65 12.53 -4.08
C GLY A 371 -2.46 11.09 -4.58
N LEU A 372 -1.23 10.71 -4.96
CA LEU A 372 -0.92 9.33 -5.36
C LEU A 372 -1.18 8.35 -4.22
N MET A 373 -0.74 8.68 -3.01
CA MET A 373 -0.90 7.83 -1.84
C MET A 373 -2.38 7.54 -1.54
N ILE A 374 -3.28 8.52 -1.67
CA ILE A 374 -4.74 8.33 -1.47
C ILE A 374 -5.27 7.31 -2.50
N ILE A 375 -4.88 7.45 -3.78
CA ILE A 375 -5.24 6.50 -4.84
C ILE A 375 -4.71 5.10 -4.52
N VAL A 376 -3.45 4.99 -4.10
CA VAL A 376 -2.86 3.71 -3.68
C VAL A 376 -3.68 3.09 -2.55
N THR A 377 -4.02 3.87 -1.53
CA THR A 377 -4.74 3.40 -0.35
C THR A 377 -6.13 2.88 -0.72
N GLY A 378 -6.89 3.63 -1.52
CA GLY A 378 -8.22 3.20 -1.99
C GLY A 378 -8.18 1.91 -2.80
N LEU A 379 -7.25 1.83 -3.77
CA LEU A 379 -7.07 0.62 -4.57
C LEU A 379 -6.65 -0.59 -3.72
N HIS A 380 -5.79 -0.40 -2.72
CA HIS A 380 -5.41 -1.48 -1.80
C HIS A 380 -6.54 -1.87 -0.86
N ILE A 381 -7.36 -0.93 -0.36
CA ILE A 381 -8.55 -1.26 0.44
C ILE A 381 -9.47 -2.19 -0.37
N ILE A 382 -9.77 -1.83 -1.62
CA ILE A 382 -10.57 -2.68 -2.52
C ILE A 382 -9.85 -4.02 -2.75
N GLY A 383 -8.55 -4.02 -3.06
CA GLY A 383 -7.78 -5.26 -3.26
C GLY A 383 -7.80 -6.19 -2.03
N TYR A 384 -7.68 -5.62 -0.83
CA TYR A 384 -7.66 -6.34 0.44
C TYR A 384 -9.00 -6.93 0.84
N MET A 385 -10.12 -6.44 0.30
CA MET A 385 -11.43 -7.07 0.48
C MET A 385 -11.46 -8.54 0.03
N ALA A 386 -10.56 -8.95 -0.87
CA ALA A 386 -10.40 -10.36 -1.24
C ALA A 386 -10.04 -11.24 -0.03
N ALA A 387 -9.25 -10.76 0.93
CA ALA A 387 -8.79 -11.56 2.05
C ALA A 387 -9.94 -12.05 2.97
N PRO A 388 -10.80 -11.17 3.53
CA PRO A 388 -11.94 -11.62 4.35
C PRO A 388 -12.98 -12.41 3.56
N ILE A 389 -13.21 -12.10 2.28
CA ILE A 389 -14.11 -12.87 1.41
C ILE A 389 -13.59 -14.31 1.25
N SER A 390 -12.31 -14.44 0.91
CA SER A 390 -11.68 -15.75 0.67
C SER A 390 -11.65 -16.60 1.92
N MET A 391 -11.30 -15.99 3.06
CA MET A 391 -11.31 -16.66 4.35
C MET A 391 -12.73 -17.12 4.72
N GLY A 392 -13.74 -16.27 4.57
CA GLY A 392 -15.14 -16.62 4.88
C GLY A 392 -15.69 -17.74 4.02
N ALA A 393 -15.34 -17.74 2.73
CA ALA A 393 -15.72 -18.78 1.78
C ALA A 393 -15.01 -20.12 2.03
N LEU A 394 -13.73 -20.11 2.43
CA LEU A 394 -12.94 -21.33 2.68
C LEU A 394 -13.12 -21.91 4.08
N ALA A 395 -13.35 -21.07 5.09
CA ALA A 395 -13.45 -21.46 6.49
C ALA A 395 -14.75 -20.90 7.12
N PRO A 396 -15.86 -21.67 7.10
CA PRO A 396 -17.16 -21.18 7.56
C PRO A 396 -17.20 -20.69 9.01
N ARG A 397 -16.37 -21.26 9.91
CA ARG A 397 -16.27 -20.84 11.31
C ARG A 397 -15.73 -19.42 11.49
N THR A 398 -14.95 -18.92 10.53
CA THR A 398 -14.37 -17.57 10.55
C THR A 398 -15.17 -16.57 9.71
N ARG A 399 -16.33 -16.96 9.16
CA ARG A 399 -17.15 -16.11 8.30
C ARG A 399 -17.62 -14.83 8.99
N LEU A 400 -17.97 -14.89 10.29
CA LEU A 400 -18.36 -13.70 11.05
C LEU A 400 -17.19 -12.73 11.25
N PHE A 401 -16.00 -13.25 11.52
CA PHE A 401 -14.79 -12.43 11.61
C PHE A 401 -14.49 -11.76 10.26
N GLY A 402 -14.59 -12.50 9.15
CA GLY A 402 -14.42 -11.93 7.82
C GLY A 402 -15.46 -10.86 7.48
N LEU A 403 -16.71 -11.01 7.93
CA LEU A 403 -17.76 -9.99 7.79
C LEU A 403 -17.33 -8.68 8.46
N VAL A 404 -16.88 -8.74 9.72
CA VAL A 404 -16.42 -7.55 10.46
C VAL A 404 -15.29 -6.85 9.71
N VAL A 405 -14.28 -7.61 9.25
CA VAL A 405 -13.15 -7.03 8.52
C VAL A 405 -13.59 -6.43 7.17
N PHE A 406 -14.50 -7.08 6.45
CA PHE A 406 -15.01 -6.55 5.19
C PHE A 406 -15.82 -5.27 5.37
N VAL A 407 -16.68 -5.20 6.39
CA VAL A 407 -17.43 -4.00 6.73
C VAL A 407 -16.47 -2.86 7.11
N LEU A 408 -15.46 -3.13 7.93
CA LEU A 408 -14.43 -2.14 8.27
C LEU A 408 -13.71 -1.60 7.03
N LEU A 409 -13.33 -2.46 6.08
CA LEU A 409 -12.73 -2.04 4.81
C LEU A 409 -13.68 -1.20 3.96
N THR A 410 -14.97 -1.51 4.00
CA THR A 410 -15.99 -0.72 3.29
C THR A 410 -16.06 0.67 3.92
N LEU A 411 -16.20 0.78 5.25
CA LEU A 411 -16.24 2.07 5.95
C LEU A 411 -14.99 2.94 5.74
N LEU A 412 -13.82 2.35 5.47
CA LEU A 412 -12.62 3.11 5.13
C LEU A 412 -12.70 3.76 3.75
N LEU A 413 -13.47 3.21 2.81
CA LEU A 413 -13.69 3.85 1.51
C LEU A 413 -14.41 5.19 1.68
N ASN A 414 -15.31 5.30 2.66
CA ASN A 414 -15.97 6.57 3.03
C ASN A 414 -14.99 7.68 3.41
N THR A 415 -13.83 7.32 3.98
CA THR A 415 -12.82 8.31 4.42
C THR A 415 -11.99 8.89 3.26
N ILE A 416 -12.14 8.33 2.05
CA ILE A 416 -11.56 8.86 0.82
C ILE A 416 -12.51 9.92 0.25
N GLU A 417 -11.95 10.97 -0.34
CA GLU A 417 -12.75 11.97 -1.07
C GLU A 417 -13.69 11.28 -2.08
N VAL A 418 -14.97 11.66 -2.04
CA VAL A 418 -16.03 11.04 -2.84
C VAL A 418 -15.68 11.00 -4.33
N GLN A 419 -15.14 12.09 -4.88
CA GLN A 419 -14.77 12.14 -6.30
C GLN A 419 -13.63 11.17 -6.63
N THR A 420 -12.62 11.06 -5.78
CA THR A 420 -11.52 10.10 -5.95
C THR A 420 -12.05 8.67 -5.87
N ASN A 421 -12.94 8.37 -4.92
CA ASN A 421 -13.55 7.05 -4.76
C ASN A 421 -14.40 6.65 -5.98
N ILE A 422 -15.18 7.59 -6.51
CA ILE A 422 -15.95 7.43 -7.76
C ILE A 422 -14.99 7.16 -8.93
N ASN A 423 -13.94 7.96 -9.10
CA ASN A 423 -12.99 7.81 -10.21
C ASN A 423 -12.32 6.43 -10.19
N MET A 424 -11.86 5.96 -9.02
CA MET A 424 -11.27 4.61 -8.87
C MET A 424 -12.29 3.52 -9.19
N SER A 425 -13.53 3.67 -8.71
CA SER A 425 -14.61 2.71 -8.95
C SER A 425 -14.99 2.62 -10.42
N ILE A 426 -15.07 3.76 -11.13
CA ILE A 426 -15.32 3.81 -12.57
C ILE A 426 -14.22 3.07 -13.34
N VAL A 427 -12.94 3.32 -13.02
CA VAL A 427 -11.81 2.64 -13.67
C VAL A 427 -11.92 1.13 -13.50
N LEU A 428 -12.21 0.66 -12.29
CA LEU A 428 -12.40 -0.78 -12.03
C LEU A 428 -13.61 -1.34 -12.79
N VAL A 429 -14.74 -0.65 -12.82
CA VAL A 429 -15.93 -1.07 -13.58
C VAL A 429 -15.66 -1.15 -15.08
N ILE A 430 -14.94 -0.18 -15.65
CA ILE A 430 -14.54 -0.20 -17.07
C ILE A 430 -13.67 -1.42 -17.36
N LEU A 431 -12.66 -1.67 -16.52
CA LEU A 431 -11.78 -2.83 -16.69
C LEU A 431 -12.53 -4.15 -16.55
N MET A 432 -13.50 -4.21 -15.64
CA MET A 432 -14.37 -5.37 -15.48
C MET A 432 -15.25 -5.60 -16.70
N ALA A 433 -15.80 -4.53 -17.29
CA ALA A 433 -16.58 -4.60 -18.51
C ALA A 433 -15.73 -5.05 -19.71
N LEU A 434 -14.51 -4.50 -19.84
CA LEU A 434 -13.56 -4.89 -20.89
C LEU A 434 -13.17 -6.36 -20.77
N TYR A 435 -12.79 -6.82 -19.58
CA TYR A 435 -12.48 -8.23 -19.34
C TYR A 435 -13.70 -9.13 -19.58
N GLY A 436 -14.87 -8.71 -19.10
CA GLY A 436 -16.13 -9.40 -19.36
C GLY A 436 -16.44 -9.54 -20.85
N SER A 437 -16.16 -8.53 -21.66
CA SER A 437 -16.37 -8.58 -23.11
C SER A 437 -15.51 -9.64 -23.80
N ILE A 438 -14.31 -9.89 -23.26
CA ILE A 438 -13.38 -10.93 -23.76
C ILE A 438 -13.87 -12.32 -23.33
N GLU A 439 -14.25 -12.48 -22.06
CA GLU A 439 -14.69 -13.77 -21.52
C GLU A 439 -16.15 -14.15 -21.89
N TYR A 440 -16.95 -13.21 -22.42
CA TYR A 440 -18.34 -13.46 -22.78
C TYR A 440 -18.50 -14.65 -23.72
N LYS A 441 -17.61 -14.80 -24.71
CA LYS A 441 -17.63 -15.95 -25.65
C LYS A 441 -17.33 -17.29 -24.97
N ARG A 442 -16.62 -17.29 -23.84
CA ARG A 442 -16.22 -18.49 -23.11
C ARG A 442 -17.29 -18.95 -22.11
N VAL A 443 -17.89 -18.01 -21.38
CA VAL A 443 -18.74 -18.29 -20.21
C VAL A 443 -20.23 -18.02 -20.46
N GLY A 444 -20.56 -17.18 -21.45
CA GLY A 444 -21.92 -16.74 -21.73
C GLY A 444 -22.40 -15.61 -20.82
N PHE A 445 -23.32 -14.78 -21.34
CA PHE A 445 -23.67 -13.47 -20.77
C PHE A 445 -24.29 -13.61 -19.38
N LYS A 446 -25.25 -14.53 -19.23
CA LYS A 446 -26.00 -14.71 -17.99
C LYS A 446 -25.07 -15.12 -16.83
N LYS A 447 -24.16 -16.07 -17.07
CA LYS A 447 -23.21 -16.53 -16.04
C LYS A 447 -22.20 -15.44 -15.70
N LEU A 448 -21.68 -14.75 -16.73
CA LEU A 448 -20.74 -13.65 -16.56
C LEU A 448 -21.36 -12.49 -15.76
N ALA A 449 -22.59 -12.08 -16.11
CA ALA A 449 -23.32 -11.05 -15.38
C ALA A 449 -23.51 -11.43 -13.91
N TYR A 450 -23.84 -12.69 -13.61
CA TYR A 450 -23.99 -13.16 -12.22
C TYR A 450 -22.68 -13.12 -11.41
N LEU A 451 -21.53 -13.25 -12.06
CA LEU A 451 -20.20 -13.17 -11.41
C LEU A 451 -19.75 -11.72 -11.16
N ILE A 452 -20.05 -10.81 -12.09
CA ILE A 452 -19.47 -9.46 -12.12
C ILE A 452 -20.43 -8.41 -11.53
N LEU A 453 -21.73 -8.54 -11.80
CA LEU A 453 -22.74 -7.53 -11.44
C LEU A 453 -22.84 -7.23 -9.94
N PRO A 454 -22.75 -8.21 -9.01
CA PRO A 454 -22.78 -7.89 -7.58
C PRO A 454 -21.69 -6.90 -7.17
N PHE A 455 -20.50 -7.01 -7.76
CA PHE A 455 -19.38 -6.13 -7.44
C PHE A 455 -19.52 -4.77 -8.12
N ILE A 456 -20.02 -4.71 -9.35
CA ILE A 456 -20.34 -3.43 -10.03
C ILE A 456 -21.38 -2.66 -9.23
N ILE A 457 -22.48 -3.32 -8.82
CA ILE A 457 -23.53 -2.70 -8.01
C ILE A 457 -22.96 -2.23 -6.67
N PHE A 458 -22.15 -3.06 -6.01
CA PHE A 458 -21.50 -2.68 -4.76
C PHE A 458 -20.67 -1.41 -4.90
N LEU A 459 -19.75 -1.34 -5.87
CA LEU A 459 -18.94 -0.14 -6.09
C LEU A 459 -19.78 1.07 -6.51
N ALA A 460 -20.78 0.88 -7.38
CA ALA A 460 -21.63 1.96 -7.86
C ALA A 460 -22.47 2.61 -6.74
N ILE A 461 -22.86 1.83 -5.72
CA ILE A 461 -23.61 2.35 -4.57
C ILE A 461 -22.64 2.91 -3.52
N VAL A 462 -21.56 2.20 -3.19
CA VAL A 462 -20.64 2.59 -2.11
C VAL A 462 -19.82 3.84 -2.48
N ALA A 463 -19.36 3.96 -3.73
CA ALA A 463 -18.46 5.04 -4.11
C ALA A 463 -19.02 6.47 -3.91
N PRO A 464 -20.28 6.78 -4.28
CA PRO A 464 -20.88 8.09 -4.05
C PRO A 464 -21.51 8.25 -2.65
N LEU A 465 -21.54 7.20 -1.82
CA LEU A 465 -22.32 7.19 -0.59
C LEU A 465 -21.54 7.82 0.57
N ASP A 466 -22.07 8.91 1.12
CA ASP A 466 -21.53 9.59 2.30
C ASP A 466 -22.34 9.25 3.56
N ASN A 467 -22.51 7.95 3.86
CA ASN A 467 -23.23 7.49 5.05
C ASN A 467 -22.67 6.17 5.58
N TYR A 468 -21.89 6.26 6.66
CA TYR A 468 -21.24 5.12 7.31
C TYR A 468 -22.20 3.96 7.66
N LEU A 469 -23.41 4.24 8.17
CA LEU A 469 -24.33 3.17 8.57
C LEU A 469 -24.86 2.41 7.36
N LEU A 470 -25.29 3.13 6.32
CA LEU A 470 -25.82 2.52 5.11
C LEU A 470 -24.72 1.79 4.35
N GLU A 471 -23.51 2.36 4.30
CA GLU A 471 -22.35 1.75 3.67
C GLU A 471 -21.94 0.45 4.35
N GLY A 472 -21.88 0.44 5.69
CA GLY A 472 -21.61 -0.77 6.46
C GLY A 472 -22.68 -1.85 6.25
N PHE A 473 -23.95 -1.46 6.15
CA PHE A 473 -25.06 -2.39 5.87
C PHE A 473 -24.96 -2.98 4.46
N ILE A 474 -24.69 -2.16 3.44
CA ILE A 474 -24.49 -2.62 2.06
C ILE A 474 -23.28 -3.55 1.97
N GLY A 475 -22.17 -3.19 2.62
CA GLY A 475 -20.99 -4.05 2.71
C GLY A 475 -21.28 -5.40 3.37
N ALA A 476 -22.07 -5.40 4.43
CA ALA A 476 -22.50 -6.63 5.09
C ALA A 476 -23.36 -7.52 4.16
N ILE A 477 -24.32 -6.94 3.45
CA ILE A 477 -25.17 -7.66 2.48
C ILE A 477 -24.30 -8.26 1.37
N PHE A 478 -23.44 -7.45 0.76
CA PHE A 478 -22.56 -7.90 -0.31
C PHE A 478 -21.68 -9.07 0.16
N TYR A 479 -21.03 -8.93 1.32
CA TYR A 479 -20.23 -9.99 1.91
C TYR A 479 -21.01 -11.29 2.13
N TRP A 480 -22.23 -11.19 2.67
CA TRP A 480 -23.08 -12.36 2.90
C TRP A 480 -23.46 -13.07 1.61
N ILE A 481 -23.78 -12.33 0.55
CA ILE A 481 -24.11 -12.89 -0.76
C ILE A 481 -22.91 -13.64 -1.34
N VAL A 482 -21.75 -12.98 -1.42
CA VAL A 482 -20.59 -13.57 -2.11
C VAL A 482 -19.95 -14.71 -1.33
N THR A 483 -20.08 -14.75 -0.01
CA THR A 483 -19.57 -15.86 0.81
C THR A 483 -20.57 -17.01 1.00
N ASP A 484 -21.77 -16.93 0.42
CA ASP A 484 -22.74 -18.00 0.52
C ASP A 484 -22.28 -19.27 -0.24
N LYS A 485 -22.57 -20.44 0.33
CA LYS A 485 -22.16 -21.73 -0.26
C LYS A 485 -22.69 -21.90 -1.69
N ARG A 486 -23.91 -21.43 -1.98
CA ARG A 486 -24.50 -21.54 -3.33
C ARG A 486 -23.73 -20.68 -4.33
N TYR A 487 -23.40 -19.45 -3.94
CA TYR A 487 -22.63 -18.53 -4.79
C TYR A 487 -21.20 -19.03 -5.02
N VAL A 488 -20.52 -19.48 -3.96
CA VAL A 488 -19.17 -20.07 -4.03
C VAL A 488 -19.16 -21.30 -4.94
N THR A 489 -20.11 -22.22 -4.79
CA THR A 489 -20.22 -23.41 -5.65
C THR A 489 -20.48 -23.02 -7.11
N PHE A 490 -21.38 -22.06 -7.35
CA PHE A 490 -21.64 -21.53 -8.70
C PHE A 490 -20.36 -20.97 -9.35
N CYS A 491 -19.55 -20.23 -8.60
CA CYS A 491 -18.28 -19.72 -9.09
C CYS A 491 -17.34 -20.87 -9.50
N LYS A 492 -17.20 -21.88 -8.63
CA LYS A 492 -16.31 -23.02 -8.89
C LYS A 492 -16.76 -23.87 -10.08
N THR A 493 -18.06 -24.11 -10.25
CA THR A 493 -18.58 -24.89 -11.38
C THR A 493 -18.43 -24.15 -12.71
N THR A 494 -18.63 -22.82 -12.71
CA THR A 494 -18.45 -22.00 -13.92
C THR A 494 -17.00 -21.99 -14.42
N ALA A 495 -16.02 -22.15 -13.53
CA ALA A 495 -14.61 -22.29 -13.91
C ALA A 495 -14.28 -23.66 -14.51
N ASN A 496 -14.92 -24.72 -14.02
CA ASN A 496 -14.62 -26.10 -14.39
C ASN A 496 -15.26 -26.55 -15.71
N GLU A 497 -16.20 -25.79 -16.27
CA GLU A 497 -16.91 -26.22 -17.49
C GLU A 497 -16.02 -26.35 -18.73
N LYS A 498 -14.79 -25.79 -18.78
CA LYS A 498 -13.83 -25.99 -19.89
C LYS A 498 -12.34 -25.83 -19.51
N ASN A 499 -11.89 -26.29 -18.34
CA ASN A 499 -10.44 -26.54 -18.13
C ASN A 499 -10.08 -27.94 -18.66
N ILE A 500 -10.31 -28.16 -19.96
CA ILE A 500 -9.48 -29.02 -20.80
C ILE A 500 -8.44 -28.05 -21.37
N ILE A 501 -7.23 -28.05 -20.79
CA ILE A 501 -5.89 -27.65 -21.26
C ILE A 501 -5.04 -27.84 -19.97
N VAL A 502 -4.75 -29.10 -19.61
CA VAL A 502 -3.49 -29.85 -19.86
C VAL A 502 -2.34 -29.32 -19.01
N ASP A 503 -1.90 -30.21 -18.09
CA ASP A 503 -0.58 -30.42 -17.45
C ASP A 503 0.45 -29.29 -17.35
#